data_AF-A0A2H0VQE2-F1
#
_entry.id   AF-A0A2H0VQE2-F1
#
_cell.length_a   1.000
_cell.length_b   1.000
_cell.length_c   1.000
_cell.angle_alpha   90.00
_cell.angle_beta   90.00
_cell.angle_gamma   90.00
#
_symmetry.space_group_name_H-M   'P 1'
#
loop_
_entity.id
_entity.type
_entity.pdbx_description
1 polymer ?
#
loop_
_entity_poly.entity_id
_entity_poly.type
_entity_poly.pdbx_seq_one_letter_code
_entity_poly.pdbx_strand_id
1 'polypeptide(L)' 'MYGLEKKEPEQFAFDLEEEIKNDSDKGKKYIEIAEKRIEELKTKMRSGQGEEEFDKLGSLLHGYTALRKVLNKIAKS' A
#
# COMPACT_ATOMS: atom_id res chain seq x y z
N MET A 1 17.98 39.82 1.39
CA MET A 1 17.40 38.90 2.39
C MET A 1 17.25 37.55 1.72
N TYR A 2 17.79 36.50 2.34
CA TYR A 2 17.79 35.14 1.79
C TYR A 2 16.39 34.53 1.73
N GLY A 3 15.99 34.13 0.52
CA GLY A 3 15.53 32.77 0.24
C GLY A 3 14.38 32.18 1.07
N LEU A 4 13.19 32.77 1.01
CA LEU A 4 11.97 31.98 1.20
C LEU A 4 11.63 31.35 -0.15
N GLU A 5 12.30 30.25 -0.48
CA GLU A 5 11.87 29.38 -1.57
C GLU A 5 10.47 28.88 -1.21
N LYS A 6 9.45 29.45 -1.87
CA LYS A 6 8.12 28.86 -1.85
C LYS A 6 8.26 27.47 -2.46
N LYS A 7 8.08 26.43 -1.64
CA LYS A 7 7.95 25.06 -2.14
C LYS A 7 6.91 25.09 -3.26
N GLU A 8 7.31 24.70 -4.46
CA GLU A 8 6.38 24.55 -5.55
C GLU A 8 5.28 23.58 -5.10
N PRO A 9 4.00 23.91 -5.31
CA PRO A 9 2.92 23.01 -4.94
C PRO A 9 3.13 21.70 -5.72
N GLU A 10 3.18 20.57 -5.01
CA GLU A 10 3.25 19.25 -5.63
C GLU A 10 2.07 19.14 -6.61
N GLN A 11 2.34 19.09 -7.91
CA GLN A 11 1.32 19.07 -8.98
C GLN A 11 0.33 17.90 -8.86
N PHE A 12 0.68 16.88 -8.07
CA PHE A 12 -0.13 15.70 -7.81
C PHE A 12 -0.05 15.30 -6.34
N ALA A 13 -0.80 15.99 -5.49
CA ALA A 13 -1.08 15.53 -4.14
C ALA A 13 -2.25 14.54 -4.19
N PHE A 14 -2.01 13.30 -3.78
CA PHE A 14 -3.08 12.33 -3.57
C PHE A 14 -3.54 12.41 -2.12
N ASP A 15 -4.85 12.48 -1.88
CA ASP A 15 -5.43 12.57 -0.53
C ASP A 15 -4.89 11.48 0.42
N LEU A 16 -4.77 10.24 -0.08
CA LEU A 16 -4.23 9.12 0.69
C LEU A 16 -2.74 9.28 1.02
N GLU A 17 -1.97 9.85 0.08
CA GLU A 17 -0.55 10.10 0.29
C GLU A 17 -0.34 11.18 1.35
N GLU A 18 -1.11 12.27 1.29
CA GLU A 18 -1.11 13.30 2.33
C GLU A 18 -1.59 12.74 3.68
N GLU A 19 -2.65 11.94 3.70
CA GLU A 19 -3.17 11.33 4.92
C GLU A 19 -2.12 10.45 5.61
N ILE A 20 -1.37 9.65 4.84
CA ILE A 20 -0.32 8.77 5.38
C ILE A 20 0.91 9.58 5.83
N LYS A 21 1.31 10.62 5.09
CA LYS A 21 2.42 11.50 5.47
C LYS A 21 2.11 12.28 6.75
N ASN A 22 0.85 12.68 6.94
CA ASN A 22 0.42 13.48 8.09
C ASN A 22 0.05 12.64 9.32
N ASP A 23 -0.41 11.40 9.14
CA ASP A 23 -0.82 10.49 10.22
C ASP A 23 -0.12 9.13 10.10
N SER A 24 0.97 8.99 10.87
CA SER A 24 1.78 7.78 10.86
C SER A 24 1.04 6.53 11.33
N ASP A 25 0.02 6.68 12.18
CA ASP A 25 -0.74 5.55 12.72
C ASP A 25 -1.75 5.03 11.71
N LYS A 26 -2.36 5.91 10.91
CA LYS A 26 -3.12 5.50 9.72
C LYS A 26 -2.25 4.78 8.70
N GLY A 27 -1.03 5.28 8.44
CA GLY A 27 -0.05 4.61 7.59
C GLY A 27 0.22 3.17 8.03
N LYS A 28 0.51 2.95 9.32
CA LYS A 28 0.69 1.61 9.89
C LYS A 28 -0.56 0.75 9.73
N LYS A 29 -1.74 1.31 10.00
CA LYS A 29 -3.02 0.58 9.88
C LYS A 29 -3.26 0.08 8.46
N TYR A 30 -2.98 0.90 7.44
CA TYR A 30 -3.13 0.47 6.05
C TYR A 30 -2.12 -0.62 5.67
N ILE A 31 -0.88 -0.52 6.17
CA ILE A 31 0.15 -1.54 5.97
C ILE A 31 -0.27 -2.86 6.64
N GLU A 32 -0.75 -2.83 7.88
CA GLU A 32 -1.24 -4.01 8.60
C GLU A 32 -2.43 -4.68 7.88
N ILE A 33 -3.36 -3.89 7.36
CA ILE A 33 -4.48 -4.41 6.56
C ILE A 33 -3.95 -5.13 5.32
N ALA A 34 -3.01 -4.52 4.58
CA ALA A 34 -2.43 -5.13 3.39
C ALA A 34 -1.69 -6.43 3.73
N GLU A 35 -0.93 -6.46 4.83
CA GLU A 35 -0.22 -7.65 5.32
C GLU A 35 -1.18 -8.77 5.71
N LYS A 36 -2.25 -8.44 6.45
CA LYS A 36 -3.28 -9.42 6.82
C LYS A 36 -3.93 -10.04 5.59
N ARG A 37 -4.26 -9.23 4.57
CA ARG A 37 -4.82 -9.74 3.31
C ARG A 37 -3.84 -10.64 2.56
N ILE A 38 -2.56 -10.28 2.53
CA ILE A 38 -1.51 -11.12 1.92
C ILE A 38 -1.46 -12.50 2.59
N GLU A 39 -1.46 -12.57 3.92
CA GLU A 39 -1.41 -13.85 4.64
C GLU A 39 -2.71 -14.67 4.49
N GLU A 40 -3.88 -14.02 4.47
CA GLU A 40 -5.16 -14.66 4.17
C GLU A 40 -5.16 -15.28 2.76
N LEU A 41 -4.67 -14.55 1.75
CA LEU A 41 -4.58 -15.04 0.37
C LEU A 41 -3.60 -16.22 0.25
N LYS A 42 -2.40 -16.12 0.84
CA LYS A 42 -1.44 -17.23 0.87
C LYS A 42 -2.03 -18.49 1.51
N THR A 43 -2.78 -18.33 2.60
CA THR A 43 -3.43 -19.45 3.29
C THR A 43 -4.48 -20.12 2.40
N LYS A 44 -5.33 -19.32 1.72
CA LYS A 44 -6.33 -19.84 0.78
C LYS A 44 -5.72 -20.54 -0.43
N MET A 45 -4.61 -20.03 -0.96
CA MET A 45 -3.90 -20.68 -2.06
C MET A 45 -3.32 -22.04 -1.64
N ARG A 46 -2.88 -22.18 -0.38
CA ARG A 46 -2.36 -23.45 0.17
C ARG A 46 -3.45 -24.50 0.43
N SER A 47 -4.72 -24.10 0.60
CA SER A 47 -5.81 -25.05 0.84
C SER A 47 -6.24 -25.85 -0.41
N GLY A 48 -5.62 -25.61 -1.56
CA GLY A 48 -5.87 -26.37 -2.80
C GLY A 48 -7.17 -25.97 -3.46
N GLN A 49 -7.14 -24.88 -4.23
CA GLN A 49 -8.26 -24.43 -5.05
C GLN A 49 -8.06 -24.81 -6.52
N GLY A 50 -9.14 -24.79 -7.31
CA GLY A 50 -9.06 -25.02 -8.76
C GLY A 50 -8.20 -23.97 -9.47
N GLU A 51 -7.68 -24.31 -10.66
CA GLU A 51 -6.72 -23.49 -11.44
C GLU A 51 -7.20 -22.04 -11.65
N GLU A 52 -8.47 -21.84 -12.03
CA GLU A 52 -9.03 -20.50 -12.26
C GLU A 52 -9.11 -19.65 -10.98
N GLU A 53 -9.34 -20.29 -9.83
CA GLU A 53 -9.40 -19.59 -8.54
C GLU A 53 -7.99 -19.26 -8.05
N PHE A 54 -7.03 -20.16 -8.31
CA PHE A 54 -5.62 -19.94 -8.01
C PHE A 54 -5.06 -18.72 -8.74
N ASP A 55 -5.37 -18.56 -10.03
CA ASP A 55 -4.91 -17.41 -10.83
C ASP A 55 -5.52 -16.08 -10.35
N LYS A 56 -6.81 -16.08 -9.97
CA LYS A 56 -7.48 -14.92 -9.38
C LYS A 56 -6.86 -14.53 -8.04
N LEU A 57 -6.61 -15.51 -7.16
CA LEU A 57 -5.93 -15.27 -5.89
C LEU A 57 -4.49 -14.80 -6.08
N GLY A 58 -3.77 -15.33 -7.07
CA GLY A 58 -2.42 -14.89 -7.42
C GLY A 58 -2.40 -13.43 -7.85
N SER A 59 -3.35 -13.03 -8.70
CA SER A 59 -3.50 -11.63 -9.12
C SER A 59 -3.76 -10.69 -7.94
N LEU A 60 -4.67 -11.07 -7.03
CA LEU A 60 -4.93 -10.31 -5.81
C LEU A 60 -3.72 -10.23 -4.89
N LEU A 61 -2.99 -11.34 -4.72
CA LEU A 61 -1.79 -11.41 -3.90
C LEU A 61 -0.72 -10.45 -4.43
N HIS A 62 -0.51 -10.41 -5.75
CA HIS A 62 0.41 -9.47 -6.38
C HIS A 62 -0.04 -8.02 -6.18
N GLY A 63 -1.34 -7.73 -6.35
CA GLY A 63 -1.92 -6.41 -6.11
C GLY A 63 -1.69 -5.89 -4.68
N TYR A 64 -2.03 -6.70 -3.67
CA TYR A 64 -1.79 -6.32 -2.27
C TYR A 64 -0.31 -6.21 -1.92
N THR A 65 0.54 -7.04 -2.52
CA THR A 65 2.00 -6.95 -2.34
C THR A 65 2.55 -5.65 -2.92
N ALA A 66 2.08 -5.24 -4.10
CA ALA A 66 2.44 -3.97 -4.72
C ALA A 66 1.95 -2.79 -3.89
N LEU A 67 0.69 -2.83 -3.43
CA LEU A 67 0.12 -1.82 -2.54
C LEU A 67 0.93 -1.66 -1.26
N ARG A 68 1.28 -2.77 -0.58
CA ARG A 68 2.14 -2.76 0.61
C ARG A 68 3.49 -2.07 0.34
N LYS A 69 4.11 -2.31 -0.83
CA LYS A 69 5.37 -1.65 -1.21
C LYS A 69 5.20 -0.14 -1.37
N VAL A 70 4.11 0.30 -1.99
CA VAL A 70 3.80 1.73 -2.17
C VAL A 70 3.54 2.40 -0.83
N LEU A 71 2.69 1.81 0.03
CA LEU A 71 2.42 2.33 1.37
C LEU A 71 3.70 2.46 2.21
N ASN A 72 4.60 1.46 2.15
CA ASN A 72 5.90 1.52 2.82
C ASN A 72 6.84 2.60 2.24
N LYS A 73 6.74 2.90 0.94
CA LYS A 73 7.53 3.97 0.33
C LYS A 73 7.03 5.33 0.78
N ILE A 74 5.71 5.53 0.81
CA ILE A 74 5.08 6.77 1.28
C ILE A 74 5.38 7.00 2.76
N ALA A 75 5.20 5.99 3.61
CA ALA A 75 5.41 6.11 5.06
C ALA A 75 6.89 6.33 5.48
N LYS A 76 7.84 6.11 4.57
CA LYS A 76 9.27 6.40 4.78
C LYS A 76 9.71 7.76 4.23
N SER A 77 8.89 8.38 3.40
CA SER A 77 9.15 9.68 2.76
C SER A 77 8.73 10.83 3.67
#